data_AF-A0A7J7LKC0-F1
#
_entry.id   AF-A0A7J7LKC0-F1
#
_cell.length_a   1.000
_cell.length_b   1.000
_cell.length_c   1.000
_cell.angle_alpha   90.00
_cell.angle_beta   90.00
_cell.angle_gamma   90.00
#
_symmetry.space_group_name_H-M   'P 1'
#
loop_
_entity.id
_entity.type
_entity.pdbx_description
1 polymer ?
#
loop_
_entity_poly.entity_id
_entity_poly.type
_entity_poly.pdbx_seq_one_letter_code
_entity_poly.pdbx_strand_id
1 'polypeptide(L)'
;MITFWCLQFGVSFSEAEKRIGVDPGYCLVNENSLVGVIVMKAPGIKAVAVPSIQTQANCYSVEDFVLHSLLEFQPEPWGLPSFEDWVINALPIEGLLQKGFLCEVADDGPSSLANQVSGVYFGWAKLNMDEILKVVVGIRWKWDSCSTRRLIQPLLIGKSNKFVSDKHSQVLLVGFIRGLRDKMLINIELVEEDKLIACKALDLPIFVQSYEELSVLKIIAPGK
;
A
#
# COMPACT_ATOMS: atom_id res chain seq x y z
N MET A 1 10.12 23.63 3.30
CA MET A 1 9.30 22.83 4.24
C MET A 1 10.14 21.64 4.67
N ILE A 2 10.17 21.31 5.96
CA ILE A 2 10.94 20.19 6.52
C ILE A 2 9.98 19.06 6.88
N THR A 3 10.28 17.84 6.44
CA THR A 3 9.46 16.66 6.68
C THR A 3 9.90 15.96 7.96
N PHE A 4 8.97 15.72 8.87
CA PHE A 4 9.19 15.00 10.12
C PHE A 4 8.48 13.66 10.13
N TRP A 5 9.23 12.62 10.49
CA TRP A 5 8.71 11.30 10.82
C TRP A 5 8.75 11.13 12.34
N CYS A 6 7.66 11.43 13.03
CA CYS A 6 7.61 11.40 14.50
C CYS A 6 7.86 9.99 15.09
N LEU A 7 7.65 8.92 14.31
CA LEU A 7 7.72 7.55 14.83
C LEU A 7 9.08 6.87 14.76
N GLN A 8 10.03 7.34 13.96
CA GLN A 8 11.33 6.66 13.89
C GLN A 8 12.26 7.03 15.05
N PHE A 9 11.94 8.09 15.80
CA PHE A 9 12.79 8.60 16.88
C PHE A 9 12.16 8.56 18.28
N GLY A 10 10.86 8.26 18.43
CA GLY A 10 10.19 8.27 19.73
C GLY A 10 10.18 9.64 20.41
N VAL A 11 10.25 10.72 19.62
CA VAL A 11 10.30 12.10 20.09
C VAL A 11 8.99 12.79 19.74
N SER A 12 8.36 13.44 20.72
CA SER A 12 7.15 14.23 20.46
C SER A 12 7.46 15.42 19.54
N PHE A 13 6.49 15.82 18.71
CA PHE A 13 6.67 16.97 17.79
C PHE A 13 7.21 18.22 18.51
N SER A 14 6.73 18.51 19.72
CA SER A 14 7.22 19.65 20.52
C SER A 14 8.70 19.57 20.89
N GLU A 15 9.22 18.36 21.12
CA GLU A 15 10.63 18.16 21.42
C GLU A 15 11.49 18.20 20.14
N ALA A 16 10.93 17.76 19.01
CA ALA A 16 11.58 17.84 17.71
C ALA A 16 11.69 19.31 17.22
N GLU A 17 10.62 20.09 17.40
CA GLU A 17 10.56 21.54 17.14
C GLU A 17 11.66 22.29 17.90
N LYS A 18 11.78 22.04 19.22
CA LYS A 18 12.81 22.67 20.07
C LYS A 18 14.23 22.34 19.64
N ARG A 19 14.47 21.13 19.15
CA ARG A 19 15.81 20.69 18.72
C ARG A 19 16.22 21.23 17.37
N ILE A 20 15.27 21.45 16.46
CA ILE A 20 15.54 21.84 15.07
C ILE A 20 15.38 23.35 14.85
N GLY A 21 14.65 24.06 15.73
CA GLY A 21 14.56 25.52 15.69
C GLY A 21 13.87 26.07 14.44
N VAL A 22 12.96 25.27 13.85
CA VAL A 22 12.21 25.62 12.64
C VAL A 22 10.78 25.93 13.03
N ASP A 23 10.23 26.99 12.44
CA ASP A 23 8.84 27.39 12.65
C ASP A 23 7.86 26.26 12.25
N PRO A 24 6.89 25.89 13.12
CA PRO A 24 5.95 24.79 12.86
C PRO A 24 5.14 24.93 11.58
N GLY A 25 4.95 26.16 11.08
CA GLY A 25 4.29 26.45 9.82
C GLY A 25 5.02 25.92 8.58
N TYR A 26 6.31 25.57 8.74
CA TYR A 26 7.14 24.99 7.70
C TYR A 26 7.43 23.49 7.92
N CYS A 27 6.75 22.85 8.86
CA CYS A 27 6.89 21.43 9.15
C CYS A 27 5.73 20.63 8.54
N LEU A 28 6.06 19.52 7.88
CA LEU A 28 5.09 18.50 7.48
C LEU A 28 5.32 17.26 8.32
N VAL A 29 4.31 16.83 9.09
CA VAL A 29 4.41 15.65 9.95
C VAL A 29 3.59 14.51 9.40
N ASN A 30 4.20 13.33 9.30
CA ASN A 30 3.50 12.09 9.07
C ASN A 30 3.26 11.36 10.39
N GLU A 31 2.00 11.15 10.74
CA GLU A 31 1.61 10.54 12.00
C GLU A 31 0.62 9.40 11.78
N ASN A 32 0.84 8.28 12.49
CA ASN A 32 0.01 7.09 12.35
C ASN A 32 -0.87 6.79 13.58
N SER A 33 -0.82 7.67 14.59
CA SER A 33 -1.62 7.62 15.81
C SER A 33 -2.66 8.74 15.84
N LEU A 34 -3.90 8.39 16.13
CA LEU A 34 -4.99 9.34 16.31
C LEU A 34 -4.66 10.40 17.38
N VAL A 35 -4.03 9.96 18.48
CA VAL A 35 -3.62 10.87 19.57
C VAL A 35 -2.57 11.86 19.07
N GLY A 36 -1.61 11.39 18.26
CA GLY A 36 -0.59 12.27 17.67
C GLY A 36 -1.21 13.30 16.75
N VAL A 37 -2.14 12.91 15.88
CA VAL A 37 -2.82 13.83 14.96
C VAL A 37 -3.66 14.87 15.70
N ILE A 38 -4.38 14.48 16.76
CA ILE A 38 -5.17 15.42 17.59
C ILE A 38 -4.25 16.45 18.26
N VAL A 39 -3.11 16.00 18.81
CA VAL A 39 -2.14 16.89 19.47
C VAL A 39 -1.50 17.89 18.50
N MET A 40 -1.42 17.54 17.22
CA MET A 40 -0.80 18.36 16.17
C MET A 40 -1.73 19.38 15.52
N LYS A 41 -3.02 19.44 15.87
CA LYS A 41 -3.97 20.46 15.36
C LYS A 41 -3.70 21.90 15.85
N ALA A 42 -2.48 22.20 16.29
CA ALA A 42 -2.12 23.57 16.65
C ALA A 42 -2.13 24.47 15.40
N PRO A 43 -2.47 25.76 15.55
CA PRO A 43 -2.52 26.69 14.43
C PRO A 43 -1.19 26.74 13.66
N GLY A 44 -1.26 26.57 12.33
CA GLY A 44 -0.10 26.63 11.45
C GLY A 44 0.54 25.28 11.10
N ILE A 45 0.28 24.20 11.87
CA ILE A 45 0.87 22.89 11.58
C ILE A 45 0.14 22.20 10.43
N LYS A 46 0.93 21.66 9.51
CA LYS A 46 0.49 20.85 8.37
C LYS A 46 0.75 19.37 8.67
N ALA A 47 -0.30 18.56 8.77
CA ALA A 47 -0.20 17.15 9.13
C ALA A 47 -0.85 16.24 8.08
N VAL A 48 -0.20 15.11 7.83
CA VAL A 48 -0.73 13.99 7.05
C VAL A 48 -0.85 12.80 7.98
N ALA A 49 -2.04 12.20 8.03
CA ALA A 49 -2.31 11.04 8.84
C ALA A 49 -2.27 9.78 7.98
N VAL A 50 -1.52 8.76 8.39
CA VAL A 50 -1.55 7.42 7.79
C VAL A 50 -1.95 6.43 8.88
N PRO A 51 -3.23 6.09 9.05
CA PRO A 51 -3.70 5.31 10.19
C PRO A 51 -2.97 3.96 10.29
N SER A 52 -2.33 3.71 11.42
CA SER A 52 -1.70 2.41 11.70
C SER A 52 -2.72 1.26 11.77
N ILE A 53 -3.95 1.58 12.16
CA ILE A 53 -5.11 0.69 12.15
C ILE A 53 -6.21 1.39 11.36
N GLN A 54 -6.64 0.75 10.27
CA GLN A 54 -7.65 1.33 9.36
C GLN A 54 -9.02 1.55 10.04
N THR A 55 -9.34 0.85 11.13
CA THR A 55 -10.55 1.16 11.94
C THR A 55 -10.54 2.55 12.57
N GLN A 56 -9.36 3.17 12.73
CA GLN A 56 -9.23 4.53 13.24
C GLN A 56 -9.38 5.59 12.14
N ALA A 57 -9.44 5.22 10.85
CA ALA A 57 -9.61 6.18 9.75
C ALA A 57 -10.86 7.06 9.93
N ASN A 58 -11.95 6.48 10.45
CA ASN A 58 -13.20 7.20 10.74
C ASN A 58 -13.12 8.14 11.96
N CYS A 59 -12.04 8.05 12.75
CA CYS A 59 -11.82 8.91 13.91
C CYS A 59 -11.13 10.23 13.54
N TYR A 60 -10.62 10.35 12.31
CA TYR A 60 -10.06 11.58 11.78
C TYR A 60 -11.18 12.43 11.15
N SER A 61 -11.08 13.75 11.27
CA SER A 61 -12.09 14.65 10.71
C SER A 61 -11.87 14.86 9.21
N VAL A 62 -12.91 15.31 8.51
CA VAL A 62 -12.91 15.50 7.03
C VAL A 62 -11.85 16.50 6.55
N GLU A 63 -11.38 17.38 7.44
CA GLU A 63 -10.37 18.41 7.18
C GLU A 63 -8.93 17.87 7.30
N ASP A 64 -8.76 16.64 7.79
CA ASP A 64 -7.46 15.99 7.93
C ASP A 64 -7.08 15.27 6.62
N PHE A 65 -5.84 15.45 6.15
CA PHE A 65 -5.30 14.67 5.03
C PHE A 65 -4.98 13.25 5.50
N VAL A 66 -5.98 12.39 5.47
CA VAL A 66 -5.86 10.96 5.82
C VAL A 66 -5.56 10.17 4.55
N LEU A 67 -4.41 9.51 4.52
CA LEU A 67 -4.03 8.58 3.45
C LEU A 67 -4.30 7.14 3.90
N HIS A 68 -4.63 6.26 2.97
CA HIS A 68 -4.82 4.83 3.26
C HIS A 68 -3.50 4.07 3.29
N SER A 69 -2.51 4.57 2.55
CA SER A 69 -1.17 4.06 2.49
C SER A 69 -0.19 5.22 2.36
N LEU A 70 1.01 5.03 2.89
CA LEU A 70 2.09 5.98 2.73
C LEU A 70 2.42 6.25 1.25
N LEU A 71 2.25 5.24 0.38
CA LEU A 71 2.55 5.33 -1.05
C LEU A 71 1.58 6.27 -1.79
N GLU A 72 0.48 6.69 -1.16
CA GLU A 72 -0.46 7.69 -1.70
C GLU A 72 0.04 9.13 -1.49
N PHE A 73 1.09 9.33 -0.68
CA PHE A 73 1.57 10.65 -0.33
C PHE A 73 2.10 11.38 -1.57
N GLN A 74 1.57 12.58 -1.82
CA GLN A 74 2.01 13.49 -2.87
C GLN A 74 2.63 14.73 -2.21
N PRO A 75 3.92 15.02 -2.45
CA PRO A 75 4.64 16.12 -1.80
C PRO A 75 4.26 17.52 -2.32
N GLU A 76 3.85 17.64 -3.58
CA GLU A 76 3.63 18.91 -4.30
C GLU A 76 2.55 19.80 -3.70
N PRO A 77 1.39 19.29 -3.23
CA PRO A 77 0.39 20.10 -2.52
C PRO A 77 0.94 20.76 -1.24
N TRP A 78 2.07 20.26 -0.73
CA TRP A 78 2.77 20.79 0.43
C TRP A 78 3.95 21.69 0.03
N GLY A 79 4.17 21.96 -1.26
CA GLY A 79 5.32 22.75 -1.73
C GLY A 79 6.66 22.01 -1.58
N LEU A 80 6.61 20.68 -1.49
CA LEU A 80 7.78 19.81 -1.57
C LEU A 80 7.97 19.35 -3.03
N PRO A 81 9.20 19.02 -3.45
CA PRO A 81 9.46 18.51 -4.80
C PRO A 81 8.77 17.16 -5.02
N SER A 82 8.35 16.90 -6.25
CA SER A 82 7.80 15.61 -6.68
C SER A 82 8.79 14.48 -6.46
N PHE A 83 8.30 13.27 -6.18
CA PHE A 83 9.15 12.10 -6.18
C PHE A 83 9.56 11.75 -7.62
N GLU A 84 10.83 11.35 -7.81
CA GLU A 84 11.42 11.01 -9.12
C GLU A 84 11.51 9.49 -9.36
N ASP A 85 11.03 8.69 -8.41
CA ASP A 85 11.07 7.22 -8.40
C ASP A 85 9.94 6.58 -9.22
N TRP A 86 8.90 7.33 -9.56
CA TRP A 86 7.81 6.87 -10.42
C TRP A 86 8.29 6.64 -11.86
N VAL A 87 8.10 5.42 -12.35
CA VAL A 87 8.40 5.05 -13.72
C VAL A 87 7.10 4.63 -14.38
N ILE A 88 6.71 5.31 -15.47
CA ILE A 88 5.48 5.02 -16.24
C ILE A 88 4.19 4.90 -15.38
N ASN A 89 4.02 5.78 -14.41
CA ASN A 89 2.90 5.77 -13.44
C ASN A 89 2.88 4.54 -12.52
N ALA A 90 4.03 3.93 -12.29
CA ALA A 90 4.24 2.87 -11.33
C ALA A 90 5.42 3.21 -10.41
N LEU A 91 5.19 3.08 -9.11
CA LEU A 91 6.19 3.25 -8.07
C LEU A 91 6.81 1.87 -7.74
N PRO A 92 8.12 1.66 -7.94
CA PRO A 92 8.80 0.46 -7.47
C PRO A 92 8.72 0.34 -5.94
N ILE A 93 8.49 -0.86 -5.44
CA ILE A 93 8.51 -1.15 -4.00
C ILE A 93 9.45 -2.32 -3.71
N GLU A 94 9.93 -2.40 -2.47
CA GLU A 94 10.59 -3.62 -1.99
C GLU A 94 9.60 -4.79 -2.03
N GLY A 95 10.01 -5.90 -2.63
CA GLY A 95 9.13 -7.01 -2.97
C GLY A 95 8.31 -7.53 -1.79
N LEU A 96 6.98 -7.44 -1.88
CA LEU A 96 6.06 -7.96 -0.85
C LEU A 96 5.51 -9.31 -1.30
N LEU A 97 5.97 -10.38 -0.63
CA LEU A 97 5.52 -11.73 -0.92
C LEU A 97 4.26 -12.10 -0.11
N GLN A 98 3.17 -12.33 -0.82
CA GLN A 98 1.94 -12.91 -0.31
C GLN A 98 1.81 -14.36 -0.77
N LYS A 99 1.66 -15.28 0.18
CA LYS A 99 1.39 -16.70 -0.10
C LYS A 99 -0.09 -16.98 0.14
N GLY A 100 -0.70 -17.83 -0.68
CA GLY A 100 -2.09 -18.25 -0.49
C GLY A 100 -2.81 -18.55 -1.80
N PHE A 101 -4.13 -18.59 -1.75
CA PHE A 101 -4.96 -18.80 -2.92
C PHE A 101 -5.22 -17.48 -3.67
N LEU A 102 -5.26 -17.53 -5.00
CA LEU A 102 -5.64 -16.41 -5.87
C LEU A 102 -7.17 -16.31 -5.97
N CYS A 103 -7.82 -16.07 -4.85
CA CYS A 103 -9.23 -15.70 -4.79
C CYS A 103 -9.39 -14.42 -3.98
N GLU A 104 -10.59 -13.83 -4.00
CA GLU A 104 -10.93 -12.80 -3.02
C GLU A 104 -10.92 -13.45 -1.65
N VAL A 105 -9.79 -13.35 -0.96
CA VAL A 105 -9.63 -13.87 0.40
C VAL A 105 -9.90 -12.75 1.38
N ALA A 106 -10.77 -13.03 2.34
CA ALA A 106 -10.80 -12.29 3.58
C ALA A 106 -9.68 -12.83 4.46
N ASP A 107 -8.68 -12.00 4.74
CA ASP A 107 -7.57 -12.38 5.60
C ASP A 107 -8.07 -12.54 7.05
N ASP A 108 -8.22 -13.78 7.48
CA ASP A 108 -8.71 -14.16 8.81
C ASP A 108 -7.56 -14.55 9.77
N GLY A 109 -6.29 -14.29 9.39
CA GLY A 109 -5.08 -14.60 10.17
C GLY A 109 -4.07 -13.44 10.24
N PRO A 110 -2.91 -13.60 10.92
CA PRO A 110 -1.83 -12.63 10.84
C PRO A 110 -1.22 -12.70 9.43
N SER A 111 -1.70 -11.87 8.49
CA SER A 111 -1.05 -11.73 7.20
C SER A 111 0.40 -11.28 7.35
N SER A 112 1.25 -11.71 6.42
CA SER A 112 2.60 -11.18 6.26
C SER A 112 2.63 -9.71 5.84
N LEU A 113 1.51 -9.17 5.37
CA LEU A 113 1.39 -7.80 4.88
C LEU A 113 1.04 -6.84 6.03
N ALA A 114 1.79 -5.74 6.14
CA ALA A 114 1.55 -4.73 7.16
C ALA A 114 0.15 -4.09 7.06
N ASN A 115 -0.37 -3.60 8.19
CA ASN A 115 -1.73 -3.03 8.24
C ASN A 115 -1.95 -1.80 7.35
N GLN A 116 -0.86 -1.12 7.00
CA GLN A 116 -0.83 0.09 6.18
C GLN A 116 -0.83 -0.23 4.67
N VAL A 117 -0.81 -1.51 4.28
CA VAL A 117 -0.89 -1.92 2.88
C VAL A 117 -2.33 -1.81 2.41
N SER A 118 -2.57 -0.83 1.55
CA SER A 118 -3.85 -0.53 0.91
C SER A 118 -3.58 0.13 -0.44
N GLY A 119 -4.46 -0.06 -1.42
CA GLY A 119 -4.31 0.50 -2.77
C GLY A 119 -4.20 -0.54 -3.87
N VAL A 120 -3.75 -0.11 -5.04
CA VAL A 120 -3.57 -0.96 -6.23
C VAL A 120 -2.08 -1.21 -6.46
N TYR A 121 -1.73 -2.49 -6.46
CA TYR A 121 -0.37 -2.99 -6.63
C TYR A 121 -0.28 -3.86 -7.88
N PHE A 122 0.94 -4.16 -8.29
CA PHE A 122 1.19 -5.11 -9.37
C PHE A 122 2.43 -5.94 -9.11
N GLY A 123 2.53 -7.05 -9.84
CA GLY A 123 3.71 -7.89 -9.83
C GLY A 123 3.49 -9.24 -10.49
N TRP A 124 4.01 -10.27 -9.84
CA TRP A 124 4.10 -11.60 -10.42
C TRP A 124 3.30 -12.61 -9.59
N ALA A 125 2.50 -13.42 -10.26
CA ALA A 125 1.74 -14.52 -9.69
C ALA A 125 2.30 -15.86 -10.18
N LYS A 126 2.87 -16.64 -9.27
CA LYS A 126 3.29 -18.03 -9.52
C LYS A 126 2.14 -18.98 -9.22
N LEU A 127 1.62 -19.62 -10.26
CA LEU A 127 0.48 -20.55 -10.18
C LEU A 127 0.92 -22.00 -9.94
N ASN A 128 2.08 -22.37 -10.48
CA ASN A 128 2.68 -23.70 -10.46
C ASN A 128 4.20 -23.58 -10.68
N MET A 129 4.93 -24.70 -10.71
CA MET A 129 6.41 -24.66 -10.83
C MET A 129 6.90 -23.89 -12.06
N ASP A 130 6.17 -23.97 -13.17
CA ASP A 130 6.61 -23.46 -14.48
C ASP A 130 5.77 -22.28 -15.00
N GLU A 131 4.80 -21.77 -14.21
CA GLU A 131 3.90 -20.72 -14.67
C GLU A 131 3.90 -19.51 -13.73
N ILE A 132 4.49 -18.42 -14.24
CA ILE A 132 4.49 -17.10 -13.63
C ILE A 132 3.77 -16.14 -14.57
N LEU A 133 2.78 -15.42 -14.06
CA LEU A 133 1.96 -14.48 -14.80
C LEU A 133 2.06 -13.08 -14.20
N LYS A 134 1.83 -12.06 -15.02
CA LYS A 134 1.64 -10.70 -14.53
C LYS A 134 0.29 -10.59 -13.80
N VAL A 135 0.26 -9.84 -12.71
CA VAL A 135 -0.94 -9.67 -11.89
C VAL A 135 -1.09 -8.21 -11.43
N VAL A 136 -2.32 -7.73 -11.39
CA VAL A 136 -2.72 -6.52 -10.67
C VAL A 136 -3.47 -6.95 -9.41
N VAL A 137 -3.19 -6.32 -8.27
CA VAL A 137 -3.80 -6.69 -7.00
C VAL A 137 -4.38 -5.46 -6.33
N GLY A 138 -5.69 -5.48 -6.13
CA GLY A 138 -6.39 -4.50 -5.29
C GLY A 138 -6.36 -4.96 -3.83
N ILE A 139 -5.85 -4.13 -2.93
CA ILE A 139 -5.85 -4.41 -1.49
C ILE A 139 -6.69 -3.35 -0.78
N ARG A 140 -7.72 -3.80 -0.06
CA ARG A 140 -8.60 -2.94 0.75
C ARG A 140 -8.91 -3.55 2.09
N TRP A 141 -9.52 -2.75 2.95
CA TRP A 141 -10.10 -3.17 4.21
C TRP A 141 -11.63 -3.21 4.10
N LYS A 142 -12.23 -4.26 4.65
CA LYS A 142 -13.66 -4.36 4.88
C LYS A 142 -13.90 -4.38 6.38
N TRP A 143 -14.79 -3.50 6.82
CA TRP A 143 -15.27 -3.48 8.19
C TRP A 143 -16.64 -4.14 8.24
N ASP A 144 -16.75 -5.12 9.13
CA ASP A 144 -18.04 -5.59 9.60
C ASP A 144 -18.15 -5.27 11.10
N SER A 145 -19.33 -5.44 11.69
CA SER A 145 -19.62 -4.99 13.06
C SER A 145 -18.77 -5.66 14.14
N CYS A 146 -18.01 -6.71 13.80
CA CYS A 146 -17.29 -7.55 14.77
C CYS A 146 -15.84 -7.85 14.36
N SER A 147 -15.44 -7.56 13.12
CA SER A 147 -14.11 -7.85 12.60
C SER A 147 -13.68 -6.84 11.53
N THR A 148 -12.37 -6.74 11.34
CA THR A 148 -11.78 -5.95 10.26
C THR A 148 -10.96 -6.90 9.43
N ARG A 149 -11.36 -7.08 8.18
CA ARG A 149 -10.75 -8.06 7.29
C ARG A 149 -10.11 -7.36 6.11
N ARG A 150 -8.94 -7.82 5.72
CA ARG A 150 -8.32 -7.37 4.47
C ARG A 150 -8.91 -8.16 3.32
N LEU A 151 -9.29 -7.47 2.27
CA LEU A 151 -9.70 -8.09 1.01
C LEU A 151 -8.60 -7.86 -0.01
N ILE A 152 -8.10 -8.96 -0.55
CA ILE A 152 -7.07 -8.99 -1.59
C ILE A 152 -7.74 -9.49 -2.85
N GLN A 153 -7.79 -8.66 -3.88
CA GLN A 153 -8.44 -8.95 -5.16
C GLN A 153 -7.38 -9.03 -6.26
N PRO A 154 -6.86 -10.23 -6.57
CA PRO A 154 -5.92 -10.41 -7.65
C PRO A 154 -6.62 -10.49 -9.01
N LEU A 155 -5.97 -9.95 -10.03
CA LEU A 155 -6.43 -9.92 -11.41
C LEU A 155 -5.27 -10.26 -12.34
N LEU A 156 -5.30 -11.48 -12.89
CA LEU A 156 -4.26 -11.95 -13.80
C LEU A 156 -4.35 -11.23 -15.14
N ILE A 157 -3.20 -10.89 -15.70
CA ILE A 157 -3.10 -10.28 -17.02
C ILE A 157 -2.78 -11.36 -18.04
N GLY A 158 -3.53 -11.39 -19.16
CA GLY A 158 -3.28 -12.30 -20.28
C GLY A 158 -3.98 -13.67 -20.16
N LYS A 159 -4.72 -13.94 -19.09
CA LYS A 159 -5.62 -15.09 -18.97
C LYS A 159 -7.05 -14.65 -18.66
N SER A 160 -8.04 -15.45 -19.08
CA SER A 160 -9.43 -15.24 -18.66
C SER A 160 -9.58 -15.55 -17.17
N ASN A 161 -10.31 -14.71 -16.43
CA ASN A 161 -10.54 -14.80 -14.98
C ASN A 161 -11.23 -16.09 -14.49
N LYS A 162 -11.45 -17.08 -15.36
CA LYS A 162 -12.33 -18.22 -15.06
C LYS A 162 -11.68 -19.36 -14.28
N PHE A 163 -10.39 -19.35 -13.96
CA PHE A 163 -9.74 -20.54 -13.38
C PHE A 163 -8.53 -20.24 -12.48
N VAL A 164 -8.74 -19.86 -11.22
CA VAL A 164 -7.73 -20.10 -10.16
C VAL A 164 -8.34 -20.27 -8.76
N SER A 165 -9.58 -20.76 -8.62
CA SER A 165 -10.21 -20.78 -7.28
C SER A 165 -9.51 -21.72 -6.28
N ASP A 166 -8.76 -22.73 -6.74
CA ASP A 166 -8.35 -23.85 -5.87
C ASP A 166 -6.84 -24.14 -5.87
N LYS A 167 -6.00 -23.33 -6.53
CA LYS A 167 -4.56 -23.58 -6.60
C LYS A 167 -3.79 -22.72 -5.62
N HIS A 168 -2.94 -23.35 -4.80
CA HIS A 168 -2.01 -22.64 -3.95
C HIS A 168 -1.00 -21.88 -4.81
N SER A 169 -0.92 -20.57 -4.60
CA SER A 169 -0.19 -19.64 -5.43
C SER A 169 0.69 -18.72 -4.58
N GLN A 170 1.66 -18.09 -5.23
CA GLN A 170 2.49 -17.06 -4.61
C GLN A 170 2.38 -15.79 -5.44
N VAL A 171 2.11 -14.68 -4.77
CA VAL A 171 2.05 -13.37 -5.40
C VAL A 171 3.18 -12.53 -4.81
N LEU A 172 4.04 -12.01 -5.67
CA LEU A 172 5.06 -11.03 -5.32
C LEU A 172 4.64 -9.69 -5.88
N LEU A 173 4.35 -8.74 -4.99
CA LEU A 173 4.08 -7.36 -5.36
C LEU A 173 5.42 -6.64 -5.46
N VAL A 174 5.62 -5.92 -6.56
CA VAL A 174 6.91 -5.28 -6.90
C VAL A 174 6.75 -3.81 -7.23
N GLY A 175 5.50 -3.36 -7.37
CA GLY A 175 5.21 -1.94 -7.46
C GLY A 175 3.79 -1.59 -7.06
N PHE A 176 3.60 -0.29 -6.92
CA PHE A 176 2.36 0.39 -6.57
C PHE A 176 1.92 1.28 -7.74
N ILE A 177 0.62 1.34 -8.00
CA ILE A 177 0.05 2.16 -9.09
C ILE A 177 -0.62 3.39 -8.52
N ARG A 178 -1.53 3.19 -7.56
CA ARG A 178 -2.35 4.27 -7.00
C ARG A 178 -3.05 3.86 -5.72
N GLY A 179 -3.48 4.88 -5.00
CA GLY A 179 -4.37 4.74 -3.87
C GLY A 179 -5.79 4.34 -4.21
N LEU A 180 -6.60 4.23 -3.16
CA LEU A 180 -8.03 3.96 -3.28
C LEU A 180 -8.80 5.23 -3.65
N ARG A 181 -9.68 5.13 -4.66
CA ARG A 181 -10.43 6.27 -5.22
C ARG A 181 -11.60 6.73 -4.36
N ASP A 182 -12.14 5.86 -3.52
CA ASP A 182 -13.27 6.14 -2.67
C ASP A 182 -12.83 6.24 -1.20
N LYS A 183 -13.12 7.37 -0.56
CA LYS A 183 -12.90 7.59 0.89
C LYS A 183 -13.73 6.62 1.75
N MET A 184 -14.85 6.12 1.24
CA MET A 184 -15.69 5.16 1.96
C MET A 184 -15.24 3.70 1.84
N LEU A 185 -14.16 3.41 1.08
CA LEU A 185 -13.52 2.08 1.03
C LEU A 185 -14.46 0.93 0.58
N ILE A 186 -15.57 1.26 -0.07
CA ILE A 186 -16.66 0.28 -0.34
C ILE A 186 -16.27 -0.64 -1.51
N ASN A 187 -15.59 -0.13 -2.54
CA ASN A 187 -15.21 -0.95 -3.69
C ASN A 187 -13.87 -0.56 -4.33
N ILE A 188 -13.01 -1.54 -4.62
CA ILE A 188 -11.90 -1.36 -5.55
C ILE A 188 -12.42 -1.76 -6.93
N GLU A 189 -12.59 -0.77 -7.80
CA GLU A 189 -12.72 -1.06 -9.23
C GLU A 189 -11.31 -1.05 -9.84
N LEU A 190 -10.76 -2.25 -10.07
CA LEU A 190 -9.58 -2.42 -10.91
C LEU A 190 -9.98 -2.12 -12.35
N VAL A 191 -9.38 -1.09 -12.93
CA VAL A 191 -9.70 -0.65 -14.30
C VAL A 191 -8.68 -1.16 -15.31
N GLU A 192 -9.04 -1.10 -16.59
CA GLU A 192 -8.13 -1.49 -17.68
C GLU A 192 -6.84 -0.66 -17.70
N GLU A 193 -6.87 0.58 -17.24
CA GLU A 193 -5.68 1.41 -17.09
C GLU A 193 -4.68 0.83 -16.07
N ASP A 194 -5.16 0.30 -14.94
CA ASP A 194 -4.30 -0.34 -13.94
C ASP A 194 -3.58 -1.56 -14.55
N LYS A 195 -4.30 -2.34 -15.36
CA LYS A 195 -3.71 -3.46 -16.12
C LYS A 195 -2.68 -2.98 -17.12
N LEU A 196 -2.96 -1.91 -17.86
CA LEU A 196 -2.05 -1.39 -18.88
C LEU A 196 -0.74 -0.88 -18.26
N ILE A 197 -0.83 -0.15 -17.14
CA ILE A 197 0.33 0.33 -16.38
C ILE A 197 1.14 -0.87 -15.90
N ALA A 198 0.50 -1.82 -15.21
CA ALA A 198 1.17 -3.02 -14.72
C ALA A 198 1.84 -3.84 -15.83
N CYS A 199 1.15 -4.01 -16.98
CA CYS A 199 1.70 -4.72 -18.14
C CYS A 199 3.02 -4.12 -18.58
N LYS A 200 3.00 -2.81 -18.86
CA LYS A 200 4.16 -2.08 -19.36
C LYS A 200 5.28 -2.01 -18.32
N ALA A 201 4.91 -1.86 -17.04
CA ALA A 201 5.88 -1.73 -15.96
C ALA A 201 6.66 -3.04 -15.81
N LEU A 202 5.97 -4.17 -15.80
CA LEU A 202 6.58 -5.49 -15.63
C LEU A 202 7.50 -5.91 -16.79
N ASP A 203 7.50 -5.18 -17.92
CA ASP A 203 8.46 -5.38 -19.01
C ASP A 203 9.76 -4.55 -18.85
N LEU A 204 9.81 -3.65 -17.86
CA LEU A 204 11.01 -2.84 -17.60
C LEU A 204 12.04 -3.62 -16.78
N PRO A 205 13.36 -3.41 -17.03
CA PRO A 205 14.42 -4.15 -16.35
C PRO A 205 14.34 -4.14 -14.81
N ILE A 206 13.94 -3.00 -14.23
CA ILE A 206 13.82 -2.84 -12.77
C ILE A 206 12.81 -3.81 -12.14
N PHE A 207 11.77 -4.20 -12.87
CA PHE A 207 10.75 -5.12 -12.38
C PHE A 207 11.01 -6.57 -12.85
N VAL A 208 11.70 -6.78 -13.96
CA VAL A 208 12.03 -8.13 -14.45
C VAL A 208 12.98 -8.88 -13.50
N GLN A 209 13.88 -8.19 -12.80
CA GLN A 209 14.78 -8.86 -11.84
C GLN A 209 14.02 -9.69 -10.78
N SER A 210 12.89 -9.17 -10.29
CA SER A 210 12.04 -9.86 -9.32
C SER A 210 11.37 -11.13 -9.86
N TYR A 211 11.24 -11.26 -11.19
CA TYR A 211 10.76 -12.49 -11.83
C TYR A 211 11.71 -13.66 -11.57
N GLU A 212 13.01 -13.42 -11.68
CA GLU A 212 14.04 -14.44 -11.45
C GLU A 212 14.09 -14.87 -9.97
N GLU A 213 13.87 -13.92 -9.05
CA GLU A 213 13.75 -14.23 -7.63
C GLU A 213 12.52 -15.10 -7.34
N LEU A 214 11.41 -14.86 -8.04
CA LEU A 214 10.21 -15.69 -7.92
C LEU A 214 10.35 -17.07 -8.60
N SER A 215 11.13 -17.15 -9.70
CA SER A 215 11.33 -18.37 -10.47
C SER A 215 12.00 -19.46 -9.62
N VAL A 216 12.92 -19.07 -8.73
CA VAL A 216 13.64 -19.98 -7.82
C VAL A 216 12.83 -20.38 -6.57
N LEU A 217 11.77 -19.66 -6.21
CA LEU A 217 10.96 -19.96 -5.03
C LEU A 217 10.13 -21.24 -5.24
N LYS A 218 10.25 -22.20 -4.32
CA LYS A 218 9.40 -23.41 -4.34
C LYS A 218 8.01 -23.08 -3.80
N ILE A 219 6.97 -23.58 -4.47
CA ILE A 219 5.61 -23.60 -3.91
C ILE A 219 5.59 -24.67 -2.82
N ILE A 220 5.63 -24.25 -1.56
CA ILE A 220 5.46 -25.15 -0.42
C ILE A 220 3.96 -25.40 -0.29
N ALA A 221 3.51 -26.62 -0.61
CA ALA A 221 2.16 -27.04 -0.27
C ALA A 221 2.05 -27.23 1.25
N PRO A 222 0.93 -26.84 1.89
CA PRO A 222 0.73 -27.12 3.31
C PRO A 222 0.79 -28.63 3.53
N GLY A 223 1.59 -29.06 4.52
CA GLY A 223 1.72 -30.46 4.92
C GLY A 223 0.35 -31.03 5.29
N LYS A 224 0.08 -32.24 4.79
CA LYS A 224 -1.09 -33.05 5.17
C LYS A 224 -1.11 -33.34 6.67
#